data_AF-A0A7S3FHJ3-F1
#
_entry.id   AF-A0A7S3FHJ3-F1
#
_cell.length_a   1.000
_cell.length_b   1.000
_cell.length_c   1.000
_cell.angle_alpha   90.00
_cell.angle_beta   90.00
_cell.angle_gamma   90.00
#
_symmetry.space_group_name_H-M   'P 1'
#
loop_
_entity.id
_entity.type
_entity.pdbx_description
1 polymer ?
#
loop_
_entity_poly.entity_id
_entity_poly.type
_entity_poly.pdbx_seq_one_letter_code
_entity_poly.pdbx_strand_id
1 'polypeptide(L)'
;VLPAICKTLSELHGAPARSVEQRAAFEMLFFFELVWVFLGIAITNGLVSSLSDVIHSPVDALQTIGVSLSKTSVFFMVYLTLQFAVVMPALYLARVLPFLKSRAIGGWQWGSRPPPLES
;
A
#
# COMPACT_ATOMS: atom_id res chain seq x y z
N VAL A 1 5.54 -2.72 4.54
CA VAL A 1 5.72 -2.94 6.00
C VAL A 1 4.41 -3.29 6.69
N LEU A 2 3.34 -2.52 6.48
CA LEU A 2 2.02 -2.78 7.06
C LEU A 2 1.43 -4.19 6.80
N PRO A 3 1.51 -4.75 5.57
CA PRO A 3 0.99 -6.10 5.31
C PRO A 3 1.76 -7.19 6.04
N ALA A 4 3.06 -6.97 6.30
CA ALA A 4 3.88 -7.92 7.04
C ALA A 4 3.48 -7.96 8.52
N ILE A 5 3.21 -6.80 9.12
CA ILE A 5 2.76 -6.68 10.51
C ILE A 5 1.37 -7.32 10.70
N CYS A 6 0.42 -7.03 9.82
CA CYS A 6 -0.91 -7.66 9.89
C CYS A 6 -0.86 -9.17 9.62
N LYS A 7 0.05 -9.64 8.77
CA LYS A 7 0.26 -11.08 8.56
C LYS A 7 0.83 -11.76 9.81
N THR A 8 1.79 -11.13 10.50
CA THR A 8 2.32 -11.65 11.77
C THR A 8 1.28 -11.63 12.90
N LEU A 9 0.39 -10.64 12.93
CA LEU A 9 -0.73 -10.59 13.89
C LEU A 9 -1.81 -11.64 13.58
N SER A 10 -2.06 -11.93 12.30
CA SER A 10 -3.03 -12.96 11.89
C SER A 10 -2.51 -14.38 12.17
N GLU A 11 -1.20 -14.62 11.97
CA GLU A 11 -0.56 -15.88 12.39
C GLU A 11 -0.58 -16.07 13.91
N LEU A 12 -0.53 -14.98 14.69
CA LEU A 12 -0.66 -15.02 16.14
C LEU A 12 -2.11 -15.34 16.61
N HIS A 13 -3.11 -15.06 15.76
CA HIS A 13 -4.52 -15.36 16.03
C HIS A 13 -4.89 -16.83 15.80
N GLY A 14 -4.00 -17.63 15.18
CA GLY A 14 -4.12 -19.09 15.09
C GLY A 14 -5.37 -19.58 14.36
N ALA A 15 -5.64 -19.11 13.13
CA ALA A 15 -6.80 -19.58 12.39
C ALA A 15 -6.51 -20.93 11.67
N PRO A 16 -7.51 -21.83 11.56
CA PRO A 16 -7.29 -23.20 11.08
C PRO A 16 -7.00 -23.30 9.57
N ALA A 17 -7.17 -22.22 8.81
CA ALA A 17 -6.98 -22.19 7.36
C ALA A 17 -6.42 -20.84 6.88
N ARG A 18 -5.40 -20.90 5.99
CA ARG A 18 -4.70 -19.75 5.42
C ARG A 18 -5.63 -18.74 4.73
N SER A 19 -6.72 -19.20 4.13
CA SER A 19 -7.71 -18.32 3.46
C SER A 19 -8.49 -17.45 4.45
N VAL A 20 -8.80 -17.98 5.63
CA VAL A 20 -9.50 -17.25 6.70
C VAL A 20 -8.54 -16.28 7.39
N GLU A 21 -7.29 -16.68 7.61
CA GLU A 21 -6.24 -15.79 8.13
C GLU A 21 -6.00 -14.58 7.22
N GLN A 22 -5.90 -14.80 5.91
CA GLN A 22 -5.69 -13.73 4.94
C GLN A 22 -6.87 -12.77 4.88
N ARG A 23 -8.10 -13.29 5.01
CA ARG A 23 -9.30 -12.46 5.06
C ARG A 23 -9.33 -11.59 6.32
N ALA A 24 -9.09 -12.17 7.49
CA ALA A 24 -9.05 -11.41 8.75
C ALA A 24 -7.92 -10.35 8.75
N ALA A 25 -6.74 -10.70 8.21
CA ALA A 25 -5.65 -9.75 8.04
C ALA A 25 -6.03 -8.60 7.09
N PHE A 26 -6.74 -8.90 5.99
CA PHE A 26 -7.22 -7.89 5.05
C PHE A 26 -8.25 -6.97 5.70
N GLU A 27 -9.19 -7.52 6.46
CA GLU A 27 -10.20 -6.74 7.19
C GLU A 27 -9.52 -5.79 8.20
N MET A 28 -8.53 -6.26 8.98
CA MET A 28 -7.75 -5.39 9.87
C MET A 28 -6.97 -4.29 9.12
N LEU A 29 -6.33 -4.63 8.00
CA LEU A 29 -5.61 -3.64 7.18
C LEU A 29 -6.57 -2.60 6.61
N PHE A 30 -7.74 -3.02 6.14
CA PHE A 30 -8.75 -2.13 5.58
C PHE A 30 -9.28 -1.14 6.62
N PHE A 31 -9.60 -1.62 7.82
CA PHE A 31 -10.01 -0.75 8.93
C PHE A 31 -8.91 0.24 9.33
N PHE A 32 -7.65 -0.21 9.38
CA PHE A 32 -6.53 0.67 9.71
C PHE A 32 -6.35 1.77 8.66
N GLU A 33 -6.37 1.42 7.36
CA GLU A 33 -6.24 2.39 6.26
C GLU A 33 -7.39 3.42 6.27
N LEU A 34 -8.62 2.97 6.53
CA LEU A 34 -9.79 3.86 6.62
C LEU A 34 -9.67 4.88 7.76
N VAL A 35 -9.27 4.43 8.95
CA VAL A 35 -9.22 5.31 10.12
C VAL A 35 -7.98 6.21 10.08
N TRP A 36 -6.83 5.71 9.62
CA TRP A 36 -5.60 6.50 9.64
C TRP A 36 -5.42 7.34 8.39
N VAL A 37 -5.54 6.73 7.21
CA VAL A 37 -5.23 7.42 5.95
C VAL A 37 -6.44 8.21 5.48
N PHE A 38 -7.61 7.57 5.37
CA PHE A 38 -8.79 8.27 4.85
C PHE A 38 -9.31 9.34 5.82
N LEU A 39 -9.61 8.96 7.06
CA LEU A 39 -10.13 9.89 8.05
C LEU A 39 -9.06 10.91 8.50
N GLY A 40 -7.79 10.51 8.59
CA GLY A 40 -6.69 11.44 8.91
C GLY A 40 -6.50 12.53 7.86
N ILE A 41 -6.54 12.17 6.57
CA ILE A 41 -6.45 13.15 5.47
C ILE A 41 -7.71 14.03 5.42
N ALA A 42 -8.90 13.44 5.61
CA ALA A 42 -10.16 14.19 5.63
C ALA A 42 -10.20 15.22 6.76
N ILE A 43 -9.79 14.85 7.98
CA ILE A 43 -9.70 15.77 9.12
C ILE A 43 -8.62 16.83 8.87
N THR A 44 -7.44 16.44 8.37
CA THR A 44 -6.35 17.41 8.13
C THR A 44 -6.74 18.44 7.06
N ASN A 45 -7.33 18.00 5.95
CA ASN A 45 -7.81 18.91 4.90
C ASN A 45 -8.97 19.77 5.41
N GLY A 46 -9.90 19.18 6.17
CA GLY A 46 -10.98 19.92 6.81
C GLY A 46 -10.46 21.00 7.76
N LEU A 47 -9.46 20.67 8.59
CA LEU A 47 -8.87 21.60 9.56
C LEU A 47 -8.10 22.73 8.88
N VAL A 48 -7.32 22.44 7.83
CA VAL A 48 -6.61 23.45 7.03
C VAL A 48 -7.60 24.38 6.32
N SER A 49 -8.70 23.83 5.79
CA SER A 49 -9.76 24.63 5.18
C SER A 49 -10.52 25.47 6.20
N SER A 50 -10.87 24.92 7.36
CA SER A 50 -11.51 25.67 8.45
C SER A 50 -10.61 26.75 9.03
N LEU A 51 -9.29 26.54 9.11
CA LEU A 51 -8.34 27.56 9.58
C LEU A 51 -8.25 28.74 8.59
N SER A 52 -8.35 28.48 7.29
CA SER A 52 -8.43 29.54 6.26
C SER A 52 -9.74 30.33 6.36
N ASP A 53 -10.86 29.65 6.64
CA ASP A 53 -12.18 30.27 6.65
C ASP A 53 -12.51 31.00 7.96
N VAL A 54 -11.96 30.54 9.08
CA VAL A 54 -12.02 31.25 10.38
C VAL A 54 -11.40 32.65 10.30
N ILE A 55 -10.45 32.88 9.38
CA ILE A 55 -9.82 34.19 9.19
C ILE A 55 -10.74 35.12 8.37
N HIS A 56 -11.74 34.61 7.63
CA HIS A 56 -12.51 35.42 6.67
C HIS A 56 -14.02 35.49 6.90
N SER A 57 -14.72 34.45 7.40
CA SER A 57 -16.14 34.53 7.83
C SER A 57 -16.67 33.18 8.36
N PRO A 58 -17.39 33.13 9.50
CA PRO A 58 -17.82 31.87 10.12
C PRO A 58 -19.14 31.27 9.57
N VAL A 59 -19.85 31.92 8.65
CA VAL A 59 -21.20 31.51 8.20
C VAL A 59 -21.18 30.47 7.07
N ASP A 60 -20.05 30.30 6.36
CA ASP A 60 -19.96 29.42 5.18
C ASP A 60 -19.47 27.99 5.46
N ALA A 61 -19.39 27.57 6.72
CA ALA A 61 -18.80 26.29 7.12
C ALA A 61 -19.32 25.07 6.32
N LEU A 62 -20.60 25.02 5.95
CA LEU A 62 -21.17 23.95 5.11
C LEU A 62 -20.67 24.01 3.66
N GLN A 63 -20.49 25.20 3.11
CA GLN A 63 -19.95 25.41 1.76
C GLN A 63 -18.45 25.09 1.74
N THR A 64 -17.72 25.46 2.80
CA THR A 64 -16.31 25.09 3.03
C THR A 64 -16.11 23.58 3.11
N ILE A 65 -16.99 22.87 3.83
CA ILE A 65 -16.95 21.41 3.93
C ILE A 65 -17.17 20.77 2.55
N GLY A 66 -18.13 21.27 1.76
CA GLY A 66 -18.35 20.78 0.39
C GLY A 66 -17.13 20.98 -0.53
N VAL A 67 -16.50 22.15 -0.46
CA VAL A 67 -15.29 22.46 -1.25
C VAL A 67 -14.08 21.65 -0.78
N SER A 68 -13.87 21.50 0.52
CA SER A 68 -12.76 20.73 1.09
C SER A 68 -12.90 19.22 0.87
N LEU A 69 -14.13 18.68 0.87
CA LEU A 69 -14.41 17.28 0.53
C LEU A 69 -14.14 17.00 -0.96
N SER A 70 -14.53 17.93 -1.84
CA SER A 70 -14.24 17.85 -3.27
C SER A 70 -12.73 17.92 -3.53
N LYS A 71 -12.02 18.84 -2.88
CA LYS A 71 -10.55 18.97 -2.96
C LYS A 71 -9.82 17.71 -2.47
N THR A 72 -10.32 17.09 -1.40
CA THR A 72 -9.81 15.83 -0.88
C THR A 72 -10.01 14.68 -1.88
N SER A 73 -11.15 14.65 -2.60
CA SER A 73 -11.42 13.65 -3.64
C SER A 73 -10.42 13.75 -4.81
N VAL A 74 -10.08 14.96 -5.25
CA VAL A 74 -9.08 15.18 -6.30
C VAL A 74 -7.70 14.69 -5.86
N PHE A 75 -7.31 14.95 -4.61
CA PHE A 75 -6.07 14.41 -4.04
C PHE A 75 -6.05 12.87 -4.04
N PHE A 76 -7.14 12.23 -3.60
CA PHE A 76 -7.26 10.78 -3.65
C PHE A 76 -7.16 10.24 -5.08
N MET A 77 -7.75 10.94 -6.06
CA MET A 77 -7.68 10.52 -7.45
C MET A 77 -6.23 10.52 -7.96
N VAL A 78 -5.48 11.60 -7.73
CA VAL A 78 -4.06 11.69 -8.12
C VAL A 78 -3.21 10.68 -7.36
N TYR A 79 -3.45 10.49 -6.06
CA TYR A 79 -2.77 9.49 -5.26
C TYR A 79 -3.00 8.07 -5.81
N LEU A 80 -4.25 7.71 -6.12
CA LEU A 80 -4.57 6.43 -6.74
C LEU A 80 -3.94 6.30 -8.12
N THR A 81 -3.99 7.36 -8.96
CA THR A 81 -3.34 7.36 -10.26
C THR A 81 -1.84 7.11 -10.14
N LEU A 82 -1.15 7.78 -9.23
CA LEU A 82 0.28 7.54 -8.97
C LEU A 82 0.53 6.14 -8.43
N GLN A 83 -0.29 5.68 -7.49
CA GLN A 83 -0.20 4.34 -6.93
C GLN A 83 -0.32 3.30 -8.03
N PHE A 84 -1.33 3.39 -8.91
CA PHE A 84 -1.45 2.48 -10.04
C PHE A 84 -0.33 2.68 -11.06
N ALA A 85 0.00 3.91 -11.44
CA ALA A 85 1.02 4.19 -12.46
C ALA A 85 2.43 3.77 -12.04
N VAL A 86 2.74 3.79 -10.75
CA VAL A 86 4.07 3.43 -10.22
C VAL A 86 4.09 1.98 -9.73
N VAL A 87 3.10 1.56 -8.94
CA VAL A 87 3.15 0.25 -8.24
C VAL A 87 2.85 -0.92 -9.17
N MET A 88 1.92 -0.79 -10.13
CA MET A 88 1.66 -1.88 -11.11
C MET A 88 2.90 -2.21 -11.95
N PRO A 89 3.55 -1.23 -12.62
CA PRO A 89 4.79 -1.53 -13.35
C PRO A 89 5.95 -1.90 -12.42
N ALA A 90 6.04 -1.35 -11.21
CA ALA A 90 7.07 -1.75 -10.24
C ALA A 90 6.91 -3.22 -9.79
N LEU A 91 5.69 -3.73 -9.61
CA LEU A 91 5.44 -5.15 -9.32
C LEU A 91 5.76 -6.04 -10.52
N TYR A 92 5.49 -5.57 -11.74
CA TYR A 92 5.87 -6.27 -12.96
C TYR A 92 7.40 -6.39 -13.08
N LEU A 93 8.12 -5.32 -12.73
CA LEU A 93 9.58 -5.31 -12.65
C LEU A 93 10.09 -6.16 -11.48
N ALA A 94 9.40 -6.17 -10.34
CA ALA A 94 9.74 -7.01 -9.20
C ALA A 94 9.60 -8.51 -9.49
N ARG A 95 8.73 -8.89 -10.44
CA ARG A 95 8.63 -10.28 -10.93
C ARG A 95 9.85 -10.71 -11.78
N VAL A 96 10.63 -9.76 -12.29
CA VAL A 96 11.89 -10.02 -13.00
C VAL A 96 13.05 -10.27 -12.01
N LEU A 97 12.94 -9.83 -10.75
CA LEU A 97 13.95 -10.07 -9.70
C LEU A 97 14.30 -11.56 -9.49
N PRO A 98 13.35 -12.52 -9.37
CA PRO A 98 13.70 -13.93 -9.21
C PRO A 98 14.49 -14.49 -10.40
N PHE A 99 14.26 -14.00 -11.62
CA PHE A 99 15.03 -14.39 -12.80
C PHE A 99 16.46 -13.84 -12.77
N LEU A 100 16.65 -12.58 -12.37
CA LEU A 100 17.98 -11.99 -12.22
C LEU A 100 18.79 -12.69 -11.12
N LYS A 101 18.15 -12.97 -9.97
CA LYS A 101 18.74 -13.76 -8.88
C LYS A 101 19.10 -15.17 -9.34
N SER A 102 18.24 -15.83 -10.11
CA SER A 102 18.52 -17.16 -10.66
C SER A 102 19.71 -17.16 -11.61
N ARG A 103 19.94 -16.10 -12.39
CA ARG A 103 21.14 -15.99 -13.24
C ARG A 103 22.42 -15.72 -12.44
N ALA A 104 22.34 -14.88 -11.41
CA ALA A 104 23.47 -14.62 -10.51
C ALA A 104 23.90 -15.88 -9.73
N ILE A 105 22.94 -16.72 -9.31
CA ILE A 105 23.21 -17.97 -8.58
C ILE A 105 23.55 -19.12 -9.54
N GLY A 106 22.92 -19.18 -10.72
CA GLY A 106 23.19 -20.20 -11.75
C GLY A 106 24.56 -20.06 -12.40
N GLY A 107 25.08 -18.84 -12.56
CA GLY A 107 26.46 -18.59 -12.99
C GLY A 107 27.51 -19.13 -12.01
N TRP A 108 27.16 -19.25 -10.73
CA TRP A 108 28.02 -19.85 -9.71
C TRP A 108 28.04 -21.38 -9.77
N GLN A 109 26.97 -22.03 -10.26
CA GLN A 109 26.91 -23.50 -10.41
C GLN A 109 27.61 -24.04 -11.67
N TRP A 110 27.79 -23.23 -12.72
CA TRP A 110 28.45 -23.68 -13.96
C TRP A 110 29.98 -23.86 -13.80
N GLY A 111 30.59 -23.19 -12.82
CA GLY A 111 32.01 -23.35 -12.49
C GLY A 111 32.34 -24.56 -11.60
N SER A 112 31.34 -25.30 -11.10
CA SER A 112 31.52 -26.38 -10.12
C SER A 112 31.07 -27.76 -10.61
N ARG A 113 30.73 -27.92 -11.90
CA ARG A 113 30.41 -29.21 -12.50
C ARG A 113 31.70 -29.88 -13.01
N PRO A 114 32.16 -31.01 -12.43
CA PRO A 114 33.27 -31.76 -13.02
C PRO A 114 32.86 -32.31 -14.39
N PRO A 115 33.80 -32.39 -15.36
CA PRO A 115 33.51 -32.85 -16.72
C PRO A 115 32.98 -34.29 -16.71
N PRO A 116 32.11 -34.66 -17.68
CA PRO A 116 31.65 -36.03 -17.81
C PRO A 116 32.85 -36.95 -18.07
N LEU A 117 32.96 -38.00 -17.26
CA LEU A 117 33.90 -39.09 -17.49
C LEU A 117 33.49 -39.79 -18.79
N GLU A 118 34.25 -39.53 -19.86
CA GLU A 118 34.22 -40.35 -21.07
C GLU A 118 34.61 -41.78 -20.67
N SER A 119 33.69 -42.72 -20.93
CA SER A 119 33.89 -44.17 -20.79
C SER A 119 34.20 -44.79 -22.14
#